data_AF-A0A100WXF0-F1
#
_entry.id   AF-A0A100WXF0-F1
#
_cell.length_a   1.000
_cell.length_b   1.000
_cell.length_c   1.000
_cell.angle_alpha   90.00
_cell.angle_beta   90.00
_cell.angle_gamma   90.00
#
_symmetry.space_group_name_H-M   'P 1'
#
loop_
_entity.id
_entity.type
_entity.pdbx_description
1 polymer ?
#
loop_
_entity_poly.entity_id
_entity_poly.type
_entity_poly.pdbx_seq_one_letter_code
_entity_poly.pdbx_strand_id
1 'polypeptide(L)'
;MTTDRMKIRPENLAAAATDSTATQAARAPVTIASPPPAAAGSPVDAAAVAVGTTIQAALAGADTADVAAVTKQTAALTDSPPELVQQDQENADNITAASQFPMPTLAPGSATGKVWTV
;
A
#
# COMPACT_ATOMS: atom_id res chain seq x y z
N MET A 1 -1.81 20.64 17.64
CA MET A 1 -1.37 19.25 17.40
C MET A 1 -2.52 18.52 16.77
N THR A 2 -2.49 18.36 15.46
CA THR A 2 -3.50 17.62 14.70
C THR A 2 -3.40 16.15 15.11
N THR A 3 -4.43 15.63 15.77
CA THR A 3 -4.63 14.20 16.03
C THR A 3 -4.88 13.48 14.71
N ASP A 4 -3.86 13.35 13.89
CA ASP A 4 -3.86 12.49 12.72
C ASP A 4 -3.60 11.05 13.21
N ARG A 5 -4.63 10.45 13.80
CA ARG A 5 -4.59 9.02 14.11
C ARG A 5 -4.83 8.26 12.81
N MET A 6 -3.82 7.53 12.34
CA MET A 6 -3.96 6.60 11.21
C MET A 6 -5.08 5.59 11.51
N LYS A 7 -6.22 5.75 10.84
CA LYS A 7 -7.35 4.81 10.86
C LYS A 7 -7.22 3.84 9.71
N ILE A 8 -6.29 2.90 9.81
CA ILE A 8 -6.06 1.89 8.76
C ILE A 8 -6.96 0.69 9.05
N ARG A 9 -7.66 0.21 8.01
CA ARG A 9 -8.45 -1.03 8.05
C ARG A 9 -7.80 -2.04 7.09
N PRO A 10 -7.19 -3.12 7.59
CA PRO A 10 -6.53 -4.13 6.75
C PRO A 10 -7.43 -4.68 5.64
N GLU A 11 -8.72 -4.89 5.92
CA GLU A 11 -9.68 -5.37 4.91
C GLU A 11 -9.87 -4.42 3.73
N ASN A 12 -9.79 -3.10 3.96
CA ASN A 12 -9.93 -2.11 2.90
C ASN A 12 -8.67 -2.04 2.02
N LEU A 13 -7.49 -2.30 2.59
CA LEU A 13 -6.24 -2.38 1.81
C LEU A 13 -6.23 -3.64 0.93
N ALA A 14 -6.68 -4.79 1.47
CA ALA A 14 -6.79 -6.03 0.69
C ALA A 14 -7.81 -5.91 -0.47
N ALA A 15 -8.95 -5.24 -0.22
CA ALA A 15 -9.90 -4.93 -1.28
C ALA A 15 -9.28 -4.01 -2.35
N ALA A 16 -8.56 -2.96 -1.95
CA ALA A 16 -7.87 -2.07 -2.88
C ALA A 16 -6.79 -2.77 -3.71
N ALA A 17 -6.06 -3.74 -3.14
CA ALA A 17 -5.11 -4.58 -3.88
C ALA A 17 -5.80 -5.42 -4.97
N THR A 18 -6.98 -5.96 -4.65
CA THR A 18 -7.80 -6.74 -5.58
C THR A 18 -8.31 -5.87 -6.73
N ASP A 19 -8.85 -4.68 -6.42
CA ASP A 19 -9.34 -3.73 -7.42
C ASP A 19 -8.22 -3.20 -8.33
N SER A 20 -7.04 -2.94 -7.77
CA SER A 20 -5.84 -2.55 -8.52
C SER A 20 -5.43 -3.64 -9.54
N THR A 21 -5.44 -4.90 -9.10
CA THR A 21 -5.12 -6.06 -9.97
C THR A 21 -6.15 -6.23 -11.08
N ALA A 22 -7.45 -6.12 -10.76
CA ALA A 22 -8.51 -6.22 -11.75
C ALA A 22 -8.45 -5.10 -12.79
N THR A 23 -8.13 -3.87 -12.36
CA THR A 23 -7.95 -2.72 -13.24
C THR A 23 -6.76 -2.91 -14.18
N GLN A 24 -5.64 -3.45 -13.68
CA GLN A 24 -4.49 -3.78 -14.51
C GLN A 24 -4.82 -4.85 -15.55
N ALA A 25 -5.55 -5.90 -15.17
CA ALA A 25 -5.94 -6.99 -16.08
C ALA A 25 -6.93 -6.54 -17.16
N ALA A 26 -7.80 -5.57 -16.88
CA ALA A 26 -8.77 -5.02 -17.82
C ALA A 26 -8.19 -3.96 -18.77
N ARG A 27 -6.96 -3.51 -18.54
CA ARG A 27 -6.31 -2.44 -19.30
C ARG A 27 -5.91 -2.91 -20.70
N ALA A 28 -6.36 -2.21 -21.73
CA ALA A 28 -5.92 -2.42 -23.10
C ALA A 28 -4.88 -1.35 -23.49
N PRO A 29 -3.78 -1.71 -24.19
CA PRO A 29 -2.81 -0.73 -24.65
C PRO A 29 -3.44 0.23 -25.67
N VAL A 30 -3.14 1.52 -25.50
CA VAL A 30 -3.59 2.55 -26.46
C VAL A 30 -2.75 2.41 -27.72
N THR A 31 -3.40 2.18 -28.85
CA THR A 31 -2.75 2.13 -30.16
C THR A 31 -3.22 3.30 -31.03
N ILE A 32 -2.30 3.82 -31.84
CA ILE A 32 -2.64 4.74 -32.93
C ILE A 32 -2.70 3.95 -34.23
N ALA A 33 -3.68 4.28 -35.07
CA ALA A 33 -3.78 3.70 -36.40
C ALA A 33 -2.47 3.94 -37.17
N SER A 34 -1.94 2.89 -37.79
CA SER A 34 -0.75 3.03 -38.63
C SER A 34 -1.04 4.04 -39.76
N PRO A 35 -0.12 4.99 -39.99
CA PRO A 35 -0.24 5.90 -41.11
C PRO A 35 -0.21 5.11 -42.45
N PRO A 36 -0.82 5.65 -43.52
CA PRO A 36 -0.82 4.99 -44.82
C PRO A 36 0.63 4.70 -45.26
N PRO A 37 0.85 3.56 -45.96
CA PRO A 37 2.19 3.18 -46.37
C PRO A 37 2.82 4.26 -47.24
N ALA A 38 4.10 4.54 -47.00
CA ALA A 38 4.81 5.57 -47.75
C ALA A 38 4.77 5.27 -49.25
N ALA A 39 4.11 6.12 -50.03
CA ALA A 39 4.22 6.07 -51.47
C ALA A 39 5.66 6.39 -51.87
N ALA A 40 6.22 5.65 -52.82
CA ALA A 40 7.60 5.83 -53.26
C ALA A 40 7.85 7.29 -53.68
N GLY A 41 8.69 8.00 -52.92
CA GLY A 41 9.09 9.39 -53.20
C GLY A 41 8.31 10.48 -52.45
N SER A 42 7.36 10.14 -51.56
CA SER A 42 6.67 11.14 -50.73
C SER A 42 7.41 11.35 -49.39
N PRO A 43 8.13 12.48 -49.20
CA PRO A 43 8.80 12.77 -47.93
C PRO A 43 7.80 12.99 -46.77
N VAL A 44 6.57 13.40 -47.09
CA VAL A 44 5.51 13.60 -46.11
C VAL A 44 5.02 12.27 -45.55
N ASP A 45 4.83 11.25 -46.41
CA ASP A 45 4.38 9.95 -45.94
C ASP A 45 5.48 9.22 -45.14
N ALA A 46 6.74 9.38 -45.55
CA ALA A 46 7.88 8.87 -44.79
C ALA A 46 7.97 9.52 -43.39
N ALA A 47 7.74 10.84 -43.30
CA ALA A 47 7.69 11.55 -42.02
C ALA A 47 6.49 11.11 -41.17
N ALA A 48 5.32 10.89 -41.78
CA ALA A 48 4.12 10.41 -41.08
C ALA A 48 4.35 9.02 -40.47
N VAL A 49 4.97 8.10 -41.22
CA VAL A 49 5.37 6.77 -40.70
C VAL A 49 6.35 6.90 -39.54
N ALA A 50 7.40 7.72 -39.67
CA ALA A 50 8.38 7.93 -38.61
C ALA A 50 7.72 8.47 -37.33
N VAL A 51 6.92 9.54 -37.44
CA VAL A 51 6.20 10.12 -36.29
C VAL A 51 5.23 9.10 -35.67
N GLY A 52 4.49 8.35 -36.49
CA GLY A 52 3.63 7.27 -36.02
C GLY A 52 4.38 6.23 -35.19
N THR A 53 5.54 5.78 -35.67
CA THR A 53 6.38 4.84 -34.91
C THR A 53 6.91 5.44 -33.60
N THR A 54 7.32 6.71 -33.59
CA THR A 54 7.78 7.38 -32.37
C THR A 54 6.66 7.51 -31.33
N ILE A 55 5.44 7.86 -31.76
CA ILE A 55 4.29 7.95 -30.87
C ILE A 55 3.93 6.57 -30.31
N GLN A 56 3.92 5.52 -31.14
CA GLN A 56 3.69 4.15 -30.65
C GLN A 56 4.74 3.71 -29.63
N ALA A 57 6.02 4.01 -29.88
CA ALA A 57 7.10 3.71 -28.94
C ALA A 57 6.94 4.46 -27.61
N ALA A 58 6.54 5.75 -27.65
CA ALA A 58 6.29 6.54 -26.46
C ALA A 58 5.10 6.02 -25.66
N LEU A 59 4.01 5.64 -26.34
CA LEU A 59 2.84 5.01 -25.72
C LEU A 59 3.22 3.70 -25.03
N ALA A 60 3.96 2.81 -25.71
CA ALA A 60 4.42 1.54 -25.13
C ALA A 60 5.36 1.74 -23.92
N GLY A 61 6.22 2.76 -23.97
CA GLY A 61 7.10 3.13 -22.86
C GLY A 61 6.31 3.59 -21.62
N ALA A 62 5.33 4.46 -21.82
CA ALA A 62 4.42 4.91 -20.75
C ALA A 62 3.59 3.75 -20.20
N ASP A 63 3.11 2.86 -21.07
CA ASP A 63 2.39 1.63 -20.73
C ASP A 63 3.19 0.76 -19.74
N THR A 64 4.46 0.54 -20.08
CA THR A 64 5.37 -0.27 -19.27
C THR A 64 5.64 0.35 -17.91
N ALA A 65 5.82 1.68 -17.86
CA ALA A 65 6.05 2.40 -16.62
C ALA A 65 4.81 2.37 -15.69
N ASP A 66 3.62 2.55 -16.27
CA ASP A 66 2.33 2.48 -15.56
C ASP A 66 2.11 1.09 -14.97
N VAL A 67 2.31 0.04 -15.78
CA VAL A 67 2.24 -1.36 -15.33
C VAL A 67 3.23 -1.61 -14.18
N ALA A 68 4.47 -1.14 -14.27
CA ALA A 68 5.45 -1.31 -13.21
C ALA A 68 5.08 -0.59 -11.91
N ALA A 69 4.49 0.61 -12.00
CA ALA A 69 4.02 1.37 -10.85
C ALA A 69 2.82 0.68 -10.18
N VAL A 70 1.82 0.25 -10.96
CA VAL A 70 0.65 -0.49 -10.46
C VAL A 70 1.07 -1.80 -9.80
N THR A 71 1.99 -2.56 -10.40
CA THR A 71 2.50 -3.80 -9.79
C THR A 71 3.17 -3.55 -8.44
N LYS A 72 4.00 -2.49 -8.32
CA LYS A 72 4.63 -2.12 -7.04
C LYS A 72 3.59 -1.71 -5.99
N GLN A 73 2.58 -0.94 -6.40
CA GLN A 73 1.51 -0.52 -5.51
C GLN A 73 0.66 -1.71 -5.04
N THR A 74 0.30 -2.62 -5.93
CA THR A 74 -0.43 -3.85 -5.59
C THR A 74 0.37 -4.71 -4.61
N ALA A 75 1.67 -4.88 -4.83
CA ALA A 75 2.55 -5.60 -3.90
C ALA A 75 2.53 -4.94 -2.51
N ALA A 76 2.74 -3.62 -2.44
CA ALA A 76 2.70 -2.89 -1.18
C ALA A 76 1.34 -2.99 -0.47
N LEU A 77 0.22 -2.96 -1.20
CA LEU A 77 -1.12 -3.12 -0.65
C LEU A 77 -1.42 -4.56 -0.20
N THR A 78 -0.71 -5.55 -0.73
CA THR A 78 -0.84 -6.97 -0.36
C THR A 78 0.00 -7.31 0.88
N ASP A 79 1.20 -6.74 0.97
CA ASP A 79 2.15 -7.01 2.06
C ASP A 79 1.88 -6.17 3.31
N SER A 80 1.32 -4.96 3.17
CA SER A 80 1.07 -4.06 4.31
C SER A 80 0.02 -4.58 5.31
N PRO A 81 -1.11 -5.20 4.91
CA PRO A 81 -2.11 -5.72 5.85
C PRO A 81 -1.57 -6.73 6.88
N PRO A 82 -0.82 -7.79 6.52
CA PRO A 82 -0.28 -8.72 7.51
C PRO A 82 0.75 -8.08 8.44
N GLU A 83 1.60 -7.17 7.95
CA GLU A 83 2.56 -6.43 8.79
C GLU A 83 1.84 -5.56 9.83
N LEU A 84 0.76 -4.88 9.44
CA LEU A 84 -0.05 -4.07 10.35
C LEU A 84 -0.75 -4.92 11.42
N VAL A 85 -1.25 -6.10 11.06
CA VAL A 85 -1.87 -7.03 12.02
C VAL A 85 -0.81 -7.57 13.00
N GLN A 86 0.38 -7.88 12.51
CA GLN A 86 1.48 -8.37 13.35
C GLN A 86 1.94 -7.29 14.33
N GLN A 87 2.06 -6.05 13.87
CA GLN A 87 2.37 -4.89 14.72
C GLN A 87 1.28 -4.62 15.76
N ASP A 88 -0.01 -4.79 15.40
CA ASP A 88 -1.12 -4.61 16.34
C ASP A 88 -1.07 -5.67 17.45
N GLN A 89 -0.79 -6.92 17.10
CA GLN A 89 -0.62 -8.01 18.08
C GLN A 89 0.57 -7.77 19.01
N GLU A 90 1.73 -7.39 18.48
CA GLU A 90 2.91 -7.06 19.30
C GLU A 90 2.64 -5.88 20.25
N ASN A 91 1.94 -4.85 19.77
CA ASN A 91 1.55 -3.71 20.60
C ASN A 91 0.55 -4.11 21.69
N ALA A 92 -0.43 -4.95 21.38
CA ALA A 92 -1.38 -5.48 22.35
C ALA A 92 -0.69 -6.33 23.43
N ASP A 93 0.27 -7.17 23.03
CA ASP A 93 1.07 -7.99 23.94
C ASP A 93 1.94 -7.11 24.85
N ASN A 94 2.56 -6.05 24.31
CA ASN A 94 3.34 -5.08 25.07
C ASN A 94 2.49 -4.30 26.08
N ILE A 95 1.28 -3.88 25.71
CA ILE A 95 0.34 -3.23 26.64
C ILE A 95 -0.08 -4.20 27.74
N THR A 96 -0.35 -5.46 27.39
CA THR A 96 -0.71 -6.50 28.35
C THR A 96 0.44 -6.77 29.33
N ALA A 97 1.67 -6.88 28.84
CA ALA A 97 2.86 -7.04 29.69
C ALA A 97 3.11 -5.82 30.59
N ALA A 98 2.91 -4.61 30.07
CA ALA A 98 3.03 -3.38 30.86
C ALA A 98 1.91 -3.23 31.92
N SER A 99 0.74 -3.82 31.70
CA SER A 99 -0.35 -3.83 32.68
C SER A 99 -0.14 -4.82 33.84
N GLN A 100 0.84 -5.74 33.73
CA GLN A 100 1.19 -6.72 34.76
C GLN A 100 2.22 -6.21 35.79
N PHE A 101 2.23 -4.91 36.10
CA PHE A 101 3.01 -4.43 37.26
C PHE A 101 2.56 -5.20 38.51
N PRO A 102 3.50 -5.71 39.34
CA PRO A 102 3.14 -6.47 40.53
C PRO A 102 2.36 -5.56 41.46
N MET A 103 1.08 -5.89 41.66
CA MET A 103 0.30 -5.33 42.76
C MET A 103 1.09 -5.66 44.04
N PRO A 104 1.53 -4.67 44.84
CA PRO A 104 2.28 -4.97 46.05
C PRO A 104 1.37 -5.77 46.96
N THR A 105 1.66 -7.06 47.12
CA THR A 105 1.01 -7.90 48.12
C THR A 105 1.35 -7.30 49.48
N LEU A 106 0.39 -6.62 50.11
CA LEU A 106 0.48 -6.24 51.52
C LEU A 106 0.53 -7.54 52.32
N ALA A 107 1.74 -8.02 52.60
CA ALA A 107 1.93 -9.09 53.56
C ALA A 107 1.47 -8.57 54.93
N PRO A 108 0.49 -9.22 55.61
CA PRO A 108 0.15 -8.85 56.97
C PRO A 108 1.25 -9.37 57.90
N GLY A 109 2.36 -8.65 57.96
CA GLY A 109 3.47 -8.91 58.86
C GLY A 109 3.45 -7.98 60.05
N SER A 110 2.98 -8.49 61.19
CA SER A 110 3.46 -8.15 62.54
C SER A 110 3.69 -6.66 62.84
N ALA A 111 2.64 -5.96 63.30
CA ALA A 111 2.79 -4.78 64.13
C ALA A 111 2.10 -5.03 65.47
N THR A 112 2.92 -5.38 66.46
CA THR A 112 2.68 -5.19 67.89
C THR A 112 1.96 -3.87 68.12
N GLY A 113 0.93 -3.91 68.97
CA GLY A 113 -0.10 -2.88 69.05
C GLY A 113 0.41 -1.46 69.24
N LYS A 114 -0.38 -0.51 68.74
CA LYS A 114 -1.32 0.25 69.58
C LYS A 114 -2.49 0.72 68.73
N VAL A 115 -3.69 0.30 69.12
CA VAL A 115 -4.94 0.90 68.67
C VAL A 115 -5.14 2.14 69.53
N TRP A 116 -5.30 3.32 68.92
CA TRP A 116 -5.96 4.43 69.58
C TRP A 116 -7.34 4.55 68.97
N THR A 117 -8.32 4.02 69.70
CA THR A 117 -9.73 4.37 69.56
C THR A 117 -10.21 4.73 70.95
N VAL A 118 -11.03 5.77 71.05
CA VAL A 118 -11.75 6.11 72.29
C VAL A 118 -12.61 4.93 72.71
#